data_AF-A0A4U2MME5-F1
#
_entry.id   AF-A0A4U2MME5-F1
#
_cell.length_a   1.000
_cell.length_b   1.000
_cell.length_c   1.000
_cell.angle_alpha   90.00
_cell.angle_beta   90.00
_cell.angle_gamma   90.00
#
_symmetry.space_group_name_H-M   'P 1'
#
loop_
_entity.id
_entity.type
_entity.pdbx_description
1 polymer ?
#
loop_
_entity_poly.entity_id
_entity_poly.type
_entity_poly.pdbx_seq_one_letter_code
_entity_poly.pdbx_strand_id
1 'polypeptide(L)'
;MDHAINAVNEFFEISIERLYEEWKTGEFKKLSDCPTYEESSTYKKAIGIMEKYYYRGNGEEISLKEHIENHIWCTQGVKVEW
;
A
#
# COMPACT_ATOMS: atom_id res chain seq x y z
N MET A 1 6.71 -5.91 -18.95
CA MET A 1 6.82 -4.52 -18.47
C MET A 1 5.82 -4.32 -17.33
N ASP A 2 4.57 -4.77 -17.51
CA ASP A 2 3.69 -5.19 -16.39
C ASP A 2 4.42 -6.09 -15.41
N HIS A 3 5.26 -7.02 -15.88
CA HIS A 3 6.09 -7.85 -15.01
C HIS A 3 6.97 -7.09 -14.00
N ALA A 4 7.42 -5.86 -14.31
CA ALA A 4 8.22 -5.07 -13.38
C ALA A 4 7.33 -4.39 -12.32
N ILE A 5 6.20 -3.81 -12.74
CA ILE A 5 5.19 -3.27 -11.82
C ILE A 5 4.64 -4.38 -10.92
N ASN A 6 4.30 -5.53 -11.50
CA ASN A 6 3.81 -6.70 -10.79
C ASN A 6 4.85 -7.22 -9.78
N ALA A 7 6.13 -7.28 -10.15
CA ALA A 7 7.18 -7.68 -9.23
C ALA A 7 7.28 -6.71 -8.04
N VAL A 8 7.15 -5.40 -8.25
CA VAL A 8 7.15 -4.42 -7.15
C VAL A 8 5.85 -4.49 -6.35
N ASN A 9 4.71 -4.75 -6.99
CA ASN A 9 3.42 -4.93 -6.35
C ASN A 9 3.42 -6.10 -5.36
N GLU A 10 4.10 -7.21 -5.66
CA GLU A 10 4.23 -8.33 -4.72
C GLU A 10 4.88 -7.89 -3.40
N PHE A 11 5.95 -7.09 -3.45
CA PHE A 11 6.58 -6.55 -2.24
C PHE A 11 5.72 -5.47 -1.57
N PHE A 12 5.01 -4.68 -2.35
CA PHE A 12 4.08 -3.68 -1.83
C PHE A 12 2.95 -4.33 -1.03
N GLU A 13 2.34 -5.40 -1.54
CA GLU A 13 1.27 -6.14 -0.87
C GLU A 13 1.74 -6.72 0.48
N ILE A 14 2.93 -7.33 0.51
CA ILE A 14 3.55 -7.81 1.76
C ILE A 14 3.78 -6.66 2.74
N SER A 15 4.24 -5.51 2.25
CA SER A 15 4.52 -4.33 3.07
C SER A 15 3.25 -3.73 3.68
N ILE A 16 2.16 -3.63 2.92
CA ILE A 16 0.90 -3.07 3.44
C ILE A 16 0.20 -4.02 4.42
N GLU A 17 0.34 -5.34 4.25
CA GLU A 17 -0.17 -6.31 5.23
C GLU A 17 0.58 -6.18 6.56
N ARG A 18 1.91 -6.06 6.53
CA ARG A 18 2.72 -5.79 7.73
C ARG A 18 2.35 -4.48 8.40
N LEU A 19 2.19 -3.41 7.61
CA LEU A 19 1.78 -2.11 8.11
C LEU A 19 0.40 -2.18 8.79
N TYR A 20 -0.54 -2.93 8.22
CA TYR A 20 -1.85 -3.14 8.85
C TYR A 20 -1.73 -3.91 10.17
N GLU A 21 -0.95 -4.99 10.22
CA GLU A 21 -0.76 -5.76 11.46
C GLU A 21 -0.08 -4.91 12.55
N GLU A 22 0.89 -4.06 12.21
CA GLU A 22 1.47 -3.06 13.12
C GLU A 22 0.41 -2.08 13.64
N TRP A 23 -0.39 -1.50 12.74
CA TRP A 23 -1.46 -0.55 13.09
C TRP A 23 -2.49 -1.17 14.03
N LYS A 24 -2.92 -2.40 13.73
CA LYS A 24 -3.93 -3.16 14.46
C LYS A 24 -3.55 -3.44 15.92
N THR A 25 -2.26 -3.42 16.26
CA THR A 25 -1.81 -3.53 17.65
C THR A 25 -2.31 -2.39 18.55
N GLY A 26 -2.61 -1.22 17.97
CA GLY A 26 -2.98 -0.01 18.70
C GLY A 26 -1.81 0.67 19.44
N GLU A 27 -0.57 0.21 19.26
CA GLU A 27 0.61 0.81 19.89
C GLU A 27 0.97 2.18 19.29
N PHE A 28 0.55 2.42 18.05
CA PHE A 28 0.84 3.63 17.28
C PHE A 28 -0.36 4.56 17.23
N LYS A 29 -0.15 5.87 17.43
CA LYS A 29 -1.25 6.86 17.41
C LYS A 29 -1.72 7.19 16.00
N LYS A 30 -0.84 7.04 15.01
CA LYS A 30 -1.12 7.27 13.59
C LYS A 30 -0.50 6.17 12.77
N LEU A 31 -1.10 5.88 11.61
CA LEU A 31 -0.53 4.96 10.64
C LEU A 31 0.91 5.33 10.24
N SER A 32 1.21 6.63 10.18
CA SER A 32 2.55 7.15 9.88
C SER A 32 3.60 6.90 10.97
N ASP A 33 3.17 6.54 12.17
CA ASP A 33 4.07 6.24 13.29
C ASP A 33 4.51 4.76 13.26
N CYS A 34 3.86 3.92 12.43
CA CYS A 34 4.20 2.51 12.27
C CYS A 34 5.55 2.36 11.54
N PRO A 35 6.47 1.50 12.01
CA PRO A 35 7.79 1.31 11.41
C PRO A 35 7.76 1.00 9.91
N THR A 36 6.77 0.24 9.44
CA THR A 36 6.66 -0.19 8.03
C THR A 36 6.01 0.88 7.13
N TYR A 37 5.64 2.05 7.68
CA TYR A 37 4.96 3.10 6.92
C TYR A 37 5.82 3.66 5.78
N GLU A 38 7.09 3.96 6.06
CA GLU A 38 7.99 4.56 5.07
C GLU A 38 8.28 3.60 3.92
N GLU A 39 8.47 2.31 4.21
CA GLU A 39 8.64 1.26 3.20
C GLU A 39 7.41 1.19 2.28
N SER A 40 6.21 1.08 2.87
CA SER A 40 4.94 1.00 2.13
C SER A 40 4.70 2.25 1.27
N SER A 41 5.00 3.44 1.81
CA SER A 41 4.92 4.71 1.07
C SER A 41 5.89 4.75 -0.10
N THR A 42 7.08 4.16 0.05
CA THR A 42 8.11 4.12 -0.98
C THR A 42 7.71 3.22 -2.15
N TYR A 43 7.20 2.02 -1.88
CA TYR A 43 6.68 1.13 -2.92
C TYR A 43 5.55 1.78 -3.70
N LYS A 44 4.55 2.35 -3.00
CA LYS A 44 3.44 3.07 -3.60
C LYS A 44 3.91 4.16 -4.58
N LYS A 45 4.86 5.00 -4.15
CA LYS A 45 5.44 6.06 -5.00
C LYS A 45 6.17 5.47 -6.21
N ALA A 46 6.93 4.40 -6.03
CA ALA A 46 7.63 3.74 -7.12
C ALA A 46 6.66 3.21 -8.19
N ILE A 47 5.61 2.52 -7.76
CA ILE A 47 4.52 2.02 -8.62
C ILE A 47 3.87 3.17 -9.38
N GLY A 48 3.46 4.23 -8.67
CA GLY A 48 2.83 5.40 -9.30
C GLY A 48 3.72 6.09 -10.35
N ILE A 49 5.04 6.21 -10.09
CA ILE A 49 5.99 6.76 -11.07
C ILE A 49 6.06 5.85 -12.31
N MET A 50 6.16 4.54 -12.12
CA MET A 50 6.21 3.57 -13.22
C MET A 50 4.92 3.63 -14.05
N GLU A 51 3.75 3.55 -13.41
CA GLU A 51 2.45 3.61 -14.09
C GLU A 51 2.26 4.91 -14.87
N LYS A 52 2.62 6.05 -14.27
CA LYS A 52 2.55 7.36 -14.93
C LYS A 52 3.42 7.42 -16.18
N TYR A 53 4.63 6.88 -16.10
CA TYR A 53 5.55 6.84 -17.24
C TYR A 53 5.03 5.93 -18.35
N TYR A 54 4.53 4.74 -18.01
CA TYR A 54 4.15 3.73 -19.00
C TYR A 54 2.78 3.96 -19.63
N TYR A 55 1.77 4.32 -18.84
CA TYR A 55 0.40 4.43 -19.33
C TYR A 55 0.00 5.85 -19.72
N ARG A 56 0.90 6.84 -19.55
CA ARG A 56 0.60 8.30 -19.70
C ARG A 56 -0.68 8.70 -18.95
N GLY A 57 -1.00 7.98 -17.88
CA GLY A 57 -2.22 8.16 -17.11
C GLY A 57 -2.09 9.32 -16.15
N ASN A 58 -3.15 10.11 -16.04
CA ASN A 58 -3.39 11.01 -14.91
C ASN A 58 -4.31 10.33 -13.89
N GLY A 59 -4.14 9.01 -13.69
CA GLY A 59 -4.94 8.25 -12.73
C GLY A 59 -4.85 8.92 -11.35
N GLU A 60 -5.99 9.02 -10.66
CA GLU A 60 -6.00 9.52 -9.29
C GLU A 60 -5.24 8.53 -8.41
N GLU A 61 -4.15 9.00 -7.81
CA GLU A 61 -3.34 8.19 -6.93
C GLU A 61 -4.11 7.96 -5.62
N ILE A 62 -4.67 6.77 -5.44
CA ILE A 62 -5.37 6.42 -4.19
C ILE A 62 -4.40 6.50 -3.02
N SER A 63 -4.91 6.80 -1.83
CA SER A 63 -4.11 6.91 -0.61
C SER A 63 -3.57 5.54 -0.16
N LEU A 64 -2.50 5.55 0.65
CA LEU A 64 -2.00 4.31 1.26
C LEU A 64 -3.05 3.64 2.16
N LYS A 65 -3.90 4.47 2.78
CA LYS A 65 -5.04 4.06 3.58
C LYS A 65 -6.04 3.24 2.76
N GLU A 66 -6.40 3.74 1.58
CA GLU A 66 -7.29 3.03 0.65
C GLU A 66 -6.66 1.75 0.09
N HIS A 67 -5.35 1.73 -0.16
CA HIS A 67 -4.65 0.48 -0.52
C HIS A 67 -4.80 -0.59 0.55
N ILE A 68 -4.61 -0.24 1.83
CA ILE A 68 -4.77 -1.16 2.96
C ILE A 68 -6.22 -1.64 3.05
N GLU A 69 -7.20 -0.72 3.01
CA GLU A 69 -8.62 -1.07 3.06
C GLU A 69 -8.99 -2.09 1.97
N ASN A 70 -8.60 -1.82 0.73
CA ASN A 70 -8.88 -2.70 -0.41
C ASN A 70 -8.17 -4.04 -0.27
N HIS A 71 -6.88 -4.05 0.10
CA HIS A 71 -6.10 -5.26 0.21
C HIS A 71 -6.63 -6.18 1.33
N ILE A 72 -6.89 -5.64 2.51
CA ILE A 72 -7.41 -6.41 3.67
C ILE A 72 -8.84 -6.89 3.41
N TRP A 73 -9.68 -6.09 2.74
CA TRP A 73 -11.00 -6.55 2.31
C TRP A 73 -10.90 -7.73 1.35
N CYS A 74 -10.05 -7.63 0.32
CA CYS A 74 -9.91 -8.67 -0.70
C CYS A 74 -9.27 -9.96 -0.17
N THR A 75 -8.33 -9.87 0.78
CA THR A 75 -7.56 -11.02 1.28
C THR A 75 -8.17 -11.65 2.53
N GLN A 76 -8.74 -10.84 3.43
CA GLN A 76 -9.24 -11.29 4.74
C GLN A 76 -10.75 -11.12 4.93
N GLY A 77 -11.44 -10.38 4.04
CA GLY A 77 -12.87 -10.09 4.18
C GLY A 77 -13.20 -9.16 5.37
N VAL A 78 -12.20 -8.43 5.87
CA VAL A 78 -12.32 -7.55 7.03
C VAL A 78 -12.41 -6.10 6.57
N LYS A 79 -13.37 -5.35 7.14
CA LYS A 79 -13.44 -3.90 6.96
C LYS A 79 -12.48 -3.23 7.96
N VAL A 80 -11.55 -2.43 7.46
CA VAL A 80 -10.58 -1.71 8.29
C VAL A 80 -11.24 -0.50 8.94
N GLU A 81 -11.03 -0.34 10.25
CA GLU A 81 -11.40 0.84 11.03
C GLU A 81 -10.13 1.59 11.46
N TRP A 82 -10.22 2.91 11.58
CA TRP A 82 -9.08 3.82 11.78
C TRP A 82 -9.28 4.74 12.97
#